data_AF-A0A956AFI0-F1
#
_entry.id   AF-A0A956AFI0-F1
#
_cell.length_a   1.000
_cell.length_b   1.000
_cell.length_c   1.000
_cell.angle_alpha   90.00
_cell.angle_beta   90.00
_cell.angle_gamma   90.00
#
_symmetry.space_group_name_H-M   'P 1'
#
loop_
_entity.id
_entity.type
_entity.pdbx_description
1 polymer ?
#
loop_
_entity_poly.entity_id
_entity_poly.type
_entity_poly.pdbx_seq_one_letter_code
_entity_poly.pdbx_strand_id
1 'polypeptide(L)'
;MRGTRAPWALGLVLALAGVGCDDDPDPASSAPPDEDAAVADAAPQGCDAPIEVCPDEDGDGRGDPDRVQALCEVPAGYVAVCDDCDDTRRAAKPGAPEQCNAIDDDCDGVADEGCPLCDPRPEQCDLADNDCDGVVDEA
;
A
#
# COMPACT_ATOMS: atom_id res chain seq x y z
N MET A 1 -62.75 -32.00 35.46
CA MET A 1 -63.69 -31.72 34.36
C MET A 1 -63.09 -30.66 33.47
N ARG A 2 -63.31 -30.79 32.16
CA ARG A 2 -62.73 -30.03 31.04
C ARG A 2 -62.95 -28.52 31.13
N GLY A 3 -61.98 -27.76 30.60
CA GLY A 3 -62.14 -26.50 29.84
C GLY A 3 -62.79 -25.32 30.58
N THR A 4 -62.63 -24.05 30.21
CA THR A 4 -62.15 -23.47 28.96
C THR A 4 -62.10 -21.94 29.18
N ARG A 5 -61.16 -21.27 28.48
CA ARG A 5 -61.27 -19.92 27.90
C ARG A 5 -61.19 -18.68 28.83
N ALA A 6 -60.09 -17.96 28.67
CA ALA A 6 -60.04 -16.49 28.71
C ALA A 6 -60.93 -15.88 27.61
N PRO A 7 -61.39 -14.62 27.73
CA PRO A 7 -60.59 -13.56 27.11
C PRO A 7 -60.58 -12.16 27.79
N TRP A 8 -59.41 -11.53 27.73
CA TRP A 8 -59.09 -10.13 27.36
C TRP A 8 -60.03 -8.96 27.70
N ALA A 9 -59.52 -8.01 28.49
CA ALA A 9 -59.60 -6.56 28.28
C ALA A 9 -58.71 -5.85 29.32
N LEU A 10 -57.45 -5.57 29.00
CA LEU A 10 -56.91 -4.23 28.72
C LEU A 10 -57.69 -3.06 29.37
N GLY A 11 -57.03 -2.41 30.33
CA GLY A 11 -57.48 -1.15 30.96
C GLY A 11 -56.31 -0.48 31.66
N LEU A 12 -55.45 0.18 30.87
CA LEU A 12 -54.54 1.27 31.24
C LEU A 12 -55.36 2.32 32.04
N VAL A 13 -54.92 2.92 33.16
CA VAL A 13 -53.98 4.05 33.23
C VAL A 13 -53.42 4.12 34.67
N LEU A 14 -52.11 3.99 34.84
CA LEU A 14 -51.43 4.30 36.10
C LEU A 14 -50.96 5.75 36.03
N ALA A 15 -51.57 6.61 36.85
CA ALA A 15 -51.18 8.00 36.99
C ALA A 15 -49.86 8.11 37.76
N LEU A 16 -48.87 8.66 37.05
CA LEU A 16 -47.79 9.54 37.51
C LEU A 16 -47.17 9.23 38.88
N ALA A 17 -46.02 8.56 38.83
CA ALA A 17 -45.01 8.61 39.86
C ALA A 17 -44.59 10.07 40.10
N GLY A 18 -44.47 10.43 41.38
CA GLY A 18 -43.73 11.61 41.80
C GLY A 18 -42.23 11.36 41.64
N VAL A 19 -41.53 12.39 41.16
CA VAL A 19 -40.10 12.66 41.35
C VAL A 19 -40.05 14.18 41.24
N GLY A 20 -39.92 14.94 42.33
CA GLY A 20 -38.64 15.10 43.02
C GLY A 20 -37.83 16.13 42.22
N CYS A 21 -37.96 17.42 42.56
CA CYS A 21 -37.04 18.45 42.10
C CYS A 21 -35.76 18.32 42.93
N ASP A 22 -34.97 17.30 42.65
CA ASP A 22 -33.58 17.25 43.10
C ASP A 22 -32.76 17.94 42.02
N ASP A 23 -32.65 19.25 42.22
CA ASP A 23 -31.56 20.07 41.71
C ASP A 23 -30.21 19.46 42.13
N ASP A 24 -29.25 19.52 41.20
CA ASP A 24 -27.81 19.20 41.27
C ASP A 24 -27.44 17.82 40.68
N PRO A 25 -26.73 17.79 39.53
CA PRO A 25 -25.35 18.29 39.50
C PRO A 25 -24.91 19.05 38.23
N ASP A 26 -24.14 20.12 38.43
CA ASP A 26 -23.05 20.51 37.53
C ASP A 26 -21.76 19.77 37.98
N PRO A 27 -20.71 19.54 37.16
CA PRO A 27 -20.51 20.00 35.78
C PRO A 27 -19.97 18.92 34.81
N ALA A 28 -20.04 19.22 33.51
CA ALA A 28 -19.31 18.58 32.41
C ALA A 28 -19.75 17.17 31.99
N SER A 29 -20.67 17.09 31.01
CA SER A 29 -20.60 16.12 29.91
C SER A 29 -21.77 16.35 28.95
N SER A 30 -21.53 17.03 27.83
CA SER A 30 -22.41 17.02 26.64
C SER A 30 -21.68 17.67 25.46
N ALA A 31 -20.66 16.99 24.95
CA ALA A 31 -20.40 17.07 23.51
C ALA A 31 -21.33 16.04 22.85
N PRO A 32 -22.18 16.41 21.88
CA PRO A 32 -22.88 15.42 21.08
C PRO A 32 -21.87 14.62 20.24
N PRO A 33 -22.12 13.32 19.98
CA PRO A 33 -21.46 12.62 18.89
C PRO A 33 -22.20 13.01 17.60
N ASP A 34 -21.72 14.03 16.90
CA ASP A 34 -22.12 14.22 15.51
C ASP A 34 -21.14 13.44 14.63
N GLU A 35 -21.50 12.18 14.53
CA GLU A 35 -21.21 11.20 13.49
C GLU A 35 -21.41 11.78 12.06
N ASP A 36 -20.46 12.55 11.53
CA ASP A 36 -20.30 12.75 10.07
C ASP A 36 -18.95 13.40 9.71
N ALA A 37 -17.86 12.67 9.94
CA ALA A 37 -16.63 12.85 9.17
C ALA A 37 -15.91 11.51 9.10
N ALA A 38 -16.25 10.71 8.10
CA ALA A 38 -15.28 9.78 7.56
C ALA A 38 -14.12 10.61 7.01
N VAL A 39 -13.13 10.92 7.86
CA VAL A 39 -11.80 11.28 7.39
C VAL A 39 -11.22 10.01 6.79
N ALA A 40 -11.47 9.84 5.49
CA ALA A 40 -10.66 8.98 4.66
C ALA A 40 -9.20 9.42 4.79
N ASP A 41 -8.31 8.45 4.98
CA ASP A 41 -6.88 8.55 4.77
C ASP A 41 -6.19 9.76 5.40
N ALA A 42 -5.78 9.58 6.66
CA ALA A 42 -4.80 10.46 7.28
C ALA A 42 -3.45 10.30 6.57
N ALA A 43 -3.27 11.03 5.47
CA ALA A 43 -1.98 11.65 5.21
C ALA A 43 -1.51 12.27 6.55
N PRO A 44 -0.25 12.04 6.98
CA PRO A 44 0.24 12.59 8.24
C PRO A 44 0.00 14.11 8.25
N GLN A 45 -0.71 14.56 9.28
CA GLN A 45 -1.22 15.92 9.41
C GLN A 45 -0.08 16.94 9.23
N GLY A 46 -0.07 17.72 8.14
CA GLY A 46 0.91 18.83 8.04
C GLY A 46 1.06 19.63 6.75
N CYS A 47 0.64 19.15 5.58
CA CYS A 47 0.81 19.90 4.33
C CYS A 47 -0.43 19.87 3.45
N ASP A 48 -0.68 20.99 2.78
CA ASP A 48 -1.83 21.18 1.87
C ASP A 48 -1.76 20.30 0.61
N ALA A 49 -0.57 19.79 0.27
CA ALA A 49 -0.34 18.84 -0.81
C ALA A 49 0.89 17.96 -0.51
N PRO A 50 0.70 16.69 -0.10
CA PRO A 50 1.82 15.77 0.08
C PRO A 50 2.44 15.36 -1.26
N ILE A 51 3.75 15.13 -1.24
CA ILE A 51 4.56 14.60 -2.33
C ILE A 51 4.69 13.09 -2.09
N GLU A 52 4.44 12.29 -3.12
CA GLU A 52 4.77 10.86 -3.12
C GLU A 52 6.29 10.71 -3.24
N VAL A 53 6.88 10.06 -2.25
CA VAL A 53 8.32 9.80 -2.21
C VAL A 53 8.60 8.34 -1.94
N CYS A 54 9.69 7.85 -2.53
CA CYS A 54 10.20 6.50 -2.36
C CYS A 54 11.65 6.55 -1.90
N PRO A 55 12.11 5.58 -1.11
CA PRO A 55 13.53 5.43 -0.79
C PRO A 55 14.33 5.20 -2.08
N ASP A 56 15.56 5.68 -2.10
CA ASP A 56 16.54 5.46 -3.18
C ASP A 56 17.75 4.77 -2.54
N GLU A 57 17.69 3.44 -2.46
CA GLU A 57 18.67 2.63 -1.70
C GLU A 57 19.99 2.44 -2.46
N ASP A 58 19.96 2.48 -3.79
CA ASP A 58 21.13 2.28 -4.64
C ASP A 58 21.73 3.56 -5.26
N GLY A 59 21.04 4.69 -5.18
CA GLY A 59 21.51 6.00 -5.64
C GLY A 59 21.43 6.19 -7.16
N ASP A 60 20.45 5.61 -7.84
CA ASP A 60 20.17 5.83 -9.26
C ASP A 60 19.26 7.05 -9.52
N GLY A 61 18.56 7.54 -8.48
CA GLY A 61 17.60 8.65 -8.54
C GLY A 61 16.14 8.24 -8.72
N ARG A 62 15.83 6.96 -8.59
CA ARG A 62 14.50 6.33 -8.61
C ARG A 62 14.35 5.50 -7.33
N GLY A 63 13.14 5.03 -7.07
CA GLY A 63 12.83 4.34 -5.84
C GLY A 63 11.68 3.36 -5.98
N ASP A 64 11.59 2.47 -4.99
CA ASP A 64 10.65 1.34 -4.99
C ASP A 64 9.16 1.79 -4.98
N PRO A 65 8.36 1.48 -6.01
CA PRO A 65 6.93 1.81 -6.10
C PRO A 65 6.05 1.09 -5.07
N ASP A 66 6.55 0.05 -4.39
CA ASP A 66 5.84 -0.63 -3.30
C ASP A 66 6.10 0.04 -1.94
N ARG A 67 7.01 1.02 -1.86
CA ARG A 67 7.42 1.74 -0.64
C ARG A 67 7.10 3.23 -0.64
N VAL A 68 6.01 3.61 -1.30
CA VAL A 68 5.53 5.00 -1.38
C VAL A 68 5.17 5.57 -0.01
N GLN A 69 5.66 6.76 0.28
CA GLN A 69 5.30 7.57 1.44
C GLN A 69 4.83 8.96 1.00
N ALA A 70 3.85 9.51 1.72
CA ALA A 70 3.34 10.86 1.51
C ALA A 70 4.01 11.84 2.49
N LEU A 71 4.93 12.69 2.01
CA LEU A 71 5.66 13.66 2.83
C LEU A 71 5.50 15.09 2.30
N CYS A 72 5.79 16.09 3.13
CA CYS A 72 5.68 17.51 2.74
C CYS A 72 6.91 18.03 1.98
N GLU A 73 8.01 17.30 2.06
CA GLU A 73 9.29 17.58 1.40
C GLU A 73 9.98 16.25 1.10
N VAL A 74 10.92 16.25 0.16
CA VAL A 74 11.72 15.06 -0.17
C VAL A 74 12.95 15.01 0.75
N PRO A 75 13.00 14.10 1.73
CA PRO A 75 14.16 13.98 2.62
C PRO A 75 15.37 13.37 1.87
N ALA A 76 16.54 13.43 2.50
CA ALA A 76 17.73 12.77 1.96
C ALA A 76 17.55 11.24 1.93
N GLY A 77 17.99 10.61 0.85
CA GLY A 77 17.80 9.16 0.61
C GLY A 77 16.41 8.80 0.11
N TYR A 78 15.62 9.79 -0.33
CA TYR A 78 14.33 9.61 -0.98
C TYR A 78 14.28 10.40 -2.28
N VAL A 79 13.40 9.96 -3.18
CA VAL A 79 13.13 10.58 -4.48
C VAL A 79 11.63 10.65 -4.74
N ALA A 80 11.20 11.57 -5.60
CA ALA A 80 9.80 11.72 -6.00
C ALA A 80 9.41 10.87 -7.23
N VAL A 81 10.30 10.00 -7.67
CA VAL A 81 10.13 9.15 -8.85
C VAL A 81 10.14 7.70 -8.36
N CYS A 82 8.94 7.13 -8.27
CA CYS A 82 8.68 5.81 -7.70
C CYS A 82 8.37 4.81 -8.81
N ASP A 83 9.38 4.44 -9.60
CA ASP A 83 9.21 3.53 -10.75
C ASP A 83 10.35 2.51 -10.87
N ASP A 84 11.13 2.30 -9.80
CA ASP A 84 12.23 1.33 -9.79
C ASP A 84 11.75 -0.09 -9.47
N CYS A 85 12.03 -1.06 -10.34
CA CYS A 85 11.68 -2.46 -10.12
C CYS A 85 12.66 -3.19 -9.17
N ASP A 86 13.87 -2.68 -8.94
CA ASP A 86 14.86 -3.20 -8.00
C ASP A 86 15.72 -2.07 -7.40
N ASP A 87 15.19 -1.42 -6.36
CA ASP A 87 15.81 -0.34 -5.57
C ASP A 87 17.16 -0.74 -4.90
N THR A 88 17.60 -2.00 -5.03
CA THR A 88 18.90 -2.45 -4.55
C THR A 88 19.97 -2.49 -5.65
N ARG A 89 19.61 -2.23 -6.91
CA ARG A 89 20.46 -2.36 -8.09
C ARG A 89 20.35 -1.16 -9.02
N ARG A 90 21.35 -0.29 -8.92
CA ARG A 90 21.48 0.93 -9.74
C ARG A 90 21.45 0.70 -11.26
N ALA A 91 21.68 -0.53 -11.72
CA ALA A 91 21.55 -0.90 -13.12
C ALA A 91 20.09 -1.08 -13.54
N ALA A 92 19.27 -1.70 -12.68
CA ALA A 92 17.87 -2.03 -12.89
C ALA A 92 16.97 -0.81 -12.65
N LYS A 93 16.46 -0.20 -13.72
CA LYS A 93 15.56 0.96 -13.65
C LYS A 93 14.91 1.22 -15.02
N PRO A 94 13.77 1.93 -15.07
CA PRO A 94 13.09 2.31 -16.31
C PRO A 94 14.00 2.86 -17.40
N GLY A 95 14.13 2.09 -18.48
CA GLY A 95 14.90 2.41 -19.69
C GLY A 95 16.41 2.25 -19.58
N ALA A 96 16.91 1.48 -18.61
CA ALA A 96 18.30 1.03 -18.63
C ALA A 96 18.57 0.05 -19.80
N PRO A 97 19.83 -0.20 -20.18
CA PRO A 97 20.12 -1.27 -21.11
C PRO A 97 20.08 -2.63 -20.40
N GLU A 98 19.41 -3.60 -21.01
CA GLU A 98 19.46 -5.00 -20.59
C GLU A 98 20.90 -5.53 -20.55
N GLN A 99 21.27 -6.10 -19.40
CA GLN A 99 22.44 -6.95 -19.30
C GLN A 99 21.92 -8.37 -19.27
N CYS A 100 22.40 -9.24 -20.16
CA CYS A 100 21.92 -10.62 -20.27
C CYS A 100 22.29 -11.45 -19.02
N ASN A 101 21.52 -11.28 -17.95
CA ASN A 101 21.85 -11.69 -16.58
C ASN A 101 20.62 -12.29 -15.84
N ALA A 102 19.51 -12.51 -16.55
CA ALA A 102 18.24 -12.99 -16.02
C ALA A 102 17.54 -12.04 -15.03
N ILE A 103 17.89 -10.75 -15.08
CA ILE A 103 17.26 -9.64 -14.36
C ILE A 103 16.65 -8.72 -15.40
N ASP A 104 15.47 -8.20 -15.12
CA ASP A 104 14.84 -7.11 -15.86
C ASP A 104 15.56 -5.81 -15.46
N ASP A 105 16.52 -5.37 -16.28
CA ASP A 105 17.35 -4.20 -15.98
C ASP A 105 16.66 -2.91 -16.44
N ASP A 106 15.73 -2.97 -17.39
CA ASP A 106 15.03 -1.81 -17.93
C ASP A 106 13.64 -1.56 -17.30
N CYS A 107 13.21 -2.44 -16.41
CA CYS A 107 11.93 -2.44 -15.70
C CYS A 107 10.70 -2.44 -16.62
N ASP A 108 10.77 -3.07 -17.80
CA ASP A 108 9.64 -3.21 -18.72
C ASP A 108 8.73 -4.45 -18.44
N GLY A 109 9.16 -5.31 -17.51
CA GLY A 109 8.48 -6.53 -17.11
C GLY A 109 8.93 -7.79 -17.86
N VAL A 110 9.95 -7.69 -18.70
CA VAL A 110 10.61 -8.80 -19.40
C VAL A 110 12.09 -8.74 -19.06
N ALA A 111 12.68 -9.88 -18.68
CA ALA A 111 14.13 -9.96 -18.49
C ALA A 111 14.80 -10.36 -19.81
N ASP A 112 15.96 -9.76 -20.08
CA ASP A 112 16.87 -10.06 -21.18
C ASP A 112 16.22 -9.91 -22.58
N GLU A 113 15.29 -8.98 -22.77
CA GLU A 113 14.71 -8.72 -24.09
C GLU A 113 15.73 -8.06 -25.02
N GLY A 114 15.82 -8.55 -26.26
CA GLY A 114 16.83 -8.06 -27.19
C GLY A 114 18.26 -8.56 -26.91
N CYS A 115 18.46 -9.39 -25.88
CA CYS A 115 19.67 -10.18 -25.75
C CYS A 115 19.78 -11.20 -26.90
N PRO A 116 20.99 -11.42 -27.47
CA PRO A 116 21.22 -12.46 -28.45
C PRO A 116 21.06 -13.84 -27.78
N LEU A 117 19.82 -14.35 -27.76
CA LEU A 117 19.41 -15.69 -27.34
C LEU A 117 20.36 -16.40 -26.35
N CYS A 118 20.30 -16.03 -25.07
CA CYS A 118 20.63 -16.93 -23.97
C CYS A 118 19.56 -18.03 -23.91
N ASP A 119 19.57 -19.01 -24.81
CA ASP A 119 18.79 -20.23 -24.61
C ASP A 119 19.65 -21.15 -23.74
N PRO A 120 19.23 -21.57 -22.53
CA PRO A 120 19.99 -22.48 -21.66
C PRO A 120 20.10 -23.87 -22.30
N ARG A 121 20.92 -23.93 -23.34
CA ARG A 121 21.37 -25.09 -24.08
C ARG A 121 22.85 -25.26 -23.75
N PRO A 122 23.38 -26.48 -23.86
CA PRO A 122 24.81 -26.67 -23.88
C PRO A 122 25.43 -25.77 -24.94
N GLU A 123 26.47 -25.02 -24.57
CA GLU A 123 27.31 -24.22 -25.45
C GLU A 123 27.54 -24.94 -26.77
N GLN A 124 27.11 -24.29 -27.84
CA GLN A 124 27.45 -24.72 -29.19
C GLN A 124 28.71 -23.96 -29.58
N CYS A 125 29.67 -24.61 -30.26
CA CYS A 125 30.87 -23.94 -30.76
C CYS A 125 30.54 -23.01 -31.95
N ASP A 126 29.86 -21.90 -31.68
CA ASP A 126 29.41 -20.91 -32.66
C ASP A 126 29.85 -19.48 -32.33
N LEU A 127 30.76 -19.31 -31.36
CA LEU A 127 31.30 -18.03 -30.89
C LEU A 127 30.23 -17.12 -30.26
N ALA A 128 29.10 -17.69 -29.83
CA ALA A 128 28.11 -17.04 -29.01
C ALA A 128 28.20 -17.61 -27.59
N ASP A 129 28.14 -16.71 -26.61
CA ASP A 129 27.93 -17.06 -25.20
C ASP A 129 26.45 -17.43 -25.07
N ASN A 130 26.17 -18.74 -25.15
CA ASN A 130 24.82 -19.28 -25.20
C ASN A 130 24.26 -19.56 -23.80
N ASP A 131 25.12 -19.65 -22.77
CA ASP A 131 24.73 -19.79 -21.36
C ASP A 131 24.89 -18.52 -20.51
N CYS A 132 25.39 -17.44 -21.11
CA CYS A 132 25.45 -16.08 -20.58
C CYS A 132 26.27 -15.96 -19.28
N ASP A 133 27.34 -16.75 -19.14
CA ASP A 133 28.28 -16.70 -18.02
C ASP A 133 29.49 -15.77 -18.26
N GLY A 134 29.55 -15.13 -19.44
CA GLY A 134 30.59 -14.19 -19.85
C GLY A 134 31.84 -14.85 -20.40
N VAL A 135 31.84 -16.17 -20.59
CA VAL A 135 32.81 -16.88 -21.43
C VAL A 135 32.11 -17.35 -22.73
N VAL A 136 32.88 -17.88 -23.67
CA VAL A 136 32.38 -18.19 -25.02
C VAL A 136 32.87 -19.58 -25.37
N ASP A 137 31.94 -20.46 -25.76
CA ASP A 137 32.18 -21.84 -26.19
C ASP A 137 32.81 -22.74 -25.09
N GLU A 138 32.30 -22.70 -23.85
CA GLU A 138 32.74 -23.55 -22.73
C GLU A 138 31.94 -24.85 -22.61
N ALA A 139 32.62 -25.95 -22.26
CA ALA A 139 32.01 -27.28 -22.30
C ALA A 139 31.19 -27.67 -21.06
#